data_AF-A0A2D5Y4Q5-F1
#
_entry.id   AF-A0A2D5Y4Q5-F1
#
_cell.length_a   1.000
_cell.length_b   1.000
_cell.length_c   1.000
_cell.angle_alpha   90.00
_cell.angle_beta   90.00
_cell.angle_gamma   90.00
#
_symmetry.space_group_name_H-M   'P 1'
#
loop_
_entity.id
_entity.type
_entity.pdbx_description
1 polymer ?
#
loop_
_entity_poly.entity_id
_entity_poly.type
_entity_poly.pdbx_seq_one_letter_code
_entity_poly.pdbx_strand_id
1 'polypeptide(L)'
;MAITKAKDPNEAARQLARAKKLLRRELSFDEGESAPRKLSPLAQKKRALRKKRQKQLLYLAGFLLFCYGFWWLIKPYESSMKYGICKTFIELNVPYPYTIHFSEVIDFADGSVRVWFSHYDSFGDYRLLPVQCYYAPHEKYGLGLSRIVVGRREIDPDIVQHFNHSLPAIFAYPPDLTYPTPLPNDPNDLQFDFDKYRKQIL
;
A
#
# COMPACT_ATOMS: atom_id res chain seq x y z
N MET A 1 -59.47 -42.56 47.56
CA MET A 1 -58.40 -42.52 46.52
C MET A 1 -58.00 -41.06 46.33
N ALA A 2 -56.85 -40.66 46.87
CA ALA A 2 -56.33 -39.29 46.73
C ALA A 2 -55.32 -39.26 45.58
N ILE A 3 -55.65 -38.53 44.52
CA ILE A 3 -54.79 -38.35 43.35
C ILE A 3 -53.83 -37.20 43.65
N THR A 4 -52.56 -37.52 43.92
CA THR A 4 -51.49 -36.53 44.03
C THR A 4 -51.19 -35.95 42.64
N LYS A 5 -51.50 -34.67 42.43
CA LYS A 5 -51.14 -33.90 41.22
C LYS A 5 -49.62 -33.98 40.99
N ALA A 6 -49.23 -34.47 39.83
CA ALA A 6 -47.86 -34.44 39.34
C ALA A 6 -47.39 -32.97 39.26
N LYS A 7 -46.31 -32.67 39.98
CA LYS A 7 -45.63 -31.38 39.97
C LYS A 7 -44.91 -31.23 38.63
N ASP A 8 -45.23 -30.18 37.87
CA ASP A 8 -44.73 -29.98 36.51
C ASP A 8 -43.18 -30.07 36.44
N PRO A 9 -42.61 -30.87 35.51
CA PRO A 9 -41.17 -31.11 35.41
C PRO A 9 -40.37 -29.83 35.08
N ASN A 10 -41.06 -28.79 34.59
CA ASN A 10 -40.46 -27.51 34.21
C ASN A 10 -40.08 -26.65 35.44
N GLU A 11 -40.77 -26.80 36.57
CA GLU A 11 -40.44 -26.07 37.80
C GLU A 11 -39.20 -26.63 38.50
N ALA A 12 -39.03 -27.96 38.49
CA ALA A 12 -37.86 -28.62 39.07
C ALA A 12 -36.57 -28.23 38.34
N ALA A 13 -36.60 -28.16 37.00
CA ALA A 13 -35.46 -27.73 36.19
C ALA A 13 -35.04 -26.27 36.48
N ARG A 14 -36.03 -25.38 36.71
CA ARG A 14 -35.75 -23.97 37.07
C ARG A 14 -35.14 -23.83 38.45
N GLN A 15 -35.52 -24.67 39.42
CA GLN A 15 -34.93 -24.66 40.76
C GLN A 15 -33.48 -25.17 40.74
N LEU A 16 -33.19 -26.22 39.97
CA LEU A 16 -31.84 -26.79 39.83
C LEU A 16 -30.88 -25.80 39.16
N ALA A 17 -31.35 -25.06 38.14
CA ALA A 17 -30.56 -24.01 37.49
C ALA A 17 -30.22 -22.85 38.44
N ARG A 18 -31.14 -22.46 39.34
CA ARG A 18 -30.91 -21.42 40.34
C ARG A 18 -29.92 -21.89 41.41
N ALA A 19 -30.05 -23.12 41.90
CA ALA A 19 -29.11 -23.71 42.85
C ALA A 19 -27.69 -23.80 42.28
N LYS A 20 -27.54 -24.24 41.02
CA LYS A 20 -26.23 -24.31 40.34
C LYS A 20 -25.59 -22.93 40.17
N LYS A 21 -26.39 -21.89 39.93
CA LYS A 21 -25.89 -20.51 39.80
C LYS A 21 -25.41 -19.93 41.14
N LEU A 22 -26.06 -20.28 42.25
CA LEU A 22 -25.65 -19.88 43.60
C LEU A 22 -24.37 -20.59 44.03
N LEU A 23 -24.28 -21.91 43.82
CA LEU A 23 -23.10 -22.71 44.15
C LEU A 23 -21.86 -22.26 43.36
N ARG A 24 -22.06 -21.84 42.09
CA ARG A 24 -20.99 -21.23 41.28
C ARG A 24 -20.55 -19.85 41.80
N ARG A 25 -21.46 -19.08 42.43
CA ARG A 25 -21.13 -17.80 43.06
C ARG A 25 -20.37 -17.99 44.37
N GLU A 26 -20.75 -18.97 45.19
CA GLU A 26 -20.01 -19.31 46.42
C GLU A 26 -18.60 -19.82 46.11
N LEU A 27 -18.45 -20.73 45.13
CA LEU A 27 -17.13 -21.19 44.69
C LEU A 27 -16.24 -20.05 44.15
N SER A 28 -16.83 -19.04 43.50
CA SER A 28 -16.06 -17.86 43.04
C SER A 28 -15.72 -16.86 44.14
N PHE A 29 -16.43 -16.89 45.27
CA PHE A 29 -16.16 -16.00 46.41
C PHE A 29 -15.06 -16.57 47.31
N ASP A 30 -14.98 -17.90 47.45
CA ASP A 30 -13.96 -18.56 48.27
C ASP A 30 -12.55 -18.54 47.62
N GLU A 31 -12.46 -18.34 46.30
CA GLU A 31 -11.19 -18.04 45.62
C GLU A 31 -10.68 -16.60 45.88
N GLY A 32 -11.51 -15.74 46.49
CA GLY A 32 -11.20 -14.33 46.78
C GLY A 32 -10.37 -14.07 48.03
N GLU A 33 -10.22 -15.05 48.94
CA GLU A 33 -9.59 -14.85 50.24
C GLU A 33 -8.38 -15.77 50.48
N SER A 34 -7.49 -15.86 49.48
CA SER A 34 -6.17 -16.47 49.68
C SER A 34 -5.10 -15.40 49.91
N ALA A 35 -4.70 -15.27 51.17
CA ALA A 35 -3.51 -14.56 51.63
C ALA A 35 -2.28 -14.85 50.73
N PRO A 36 -1.34 -13.90 50.56
CA PRO A 36 -0.21 -14.05 49.65
C PRO A 36 0.73 -15.16 50.14
N ARG A 37 0.52 -16.40 49.68
CA ARG A 37 1.49 -17.49 49.83
C ARG A 37 2.81 -17.00 49.24
N LYS A 38 3.83 -16.83 50.09
CA LYS A 38 5.21 -16.50 49.69
C LYS A 38 5.67 -17.57 48.70
N LEU A 39 5.55 -17.28 47.40
CA LEU A 39 5.94 -18.19 46.34
C LEU A 39 7.43 -18.54 46.48
N SER A 40 7.76 -19.82 46.29
CA SER A 40 9.15 -20.30 46.33
C SER A 40 10.05 -19.47 45.41
N PRO A 41 11.34 -19.27 45.75
CA PRO A 41 12.27 -18.42 44.98
C PRO A 41 12.41 -18.86 43.52
N LEU A 42 12.22 -20.15 43.23
CA LEU A 42 12.17 -20.71 41.87
C LEU A 42 10.90 -20.29 41.10
N ALA A 43 9.75 -20.23 41.75
CA ALA A 43 8.50 -19.75 41.14
C ALA A 43 8.56 -18.23 40.87
N GLN A 44 9.22 -17.46 41.74
CA GLN A 44 9.46 -16.03 41.51
C GLN A 44 10.42 -15.77 40.34
N LYS A 45 11.53 -16.52 40.25
CA LYS A 45 12.46 -16.46 39.09
C LYS A 45 11.77 -16.80 37.77
N LYS A 46 10.95 -17.86 37.72
CA LYS A 46 10.16 -18.21 36.53
C LYS A 46 9.15 -17.11 36.13
N ARG A 47 8.48 -16.47 37.10
CA ARG A 47 7.58 -15.33 36.83
C ARG A 47 8.33 -14.09 36.34
N ALA A 48 9.50 -13.79 36.89
CA ALA A 48 10.34 -12.69 36.43
C ALA A 48 10.88 -12.91 35.01
N LEU A 49 11.31 -14.13 34.68
CA LEU A 49 11.73 -14.51 33.33
C LEU A 49 10.57 -14.45 32.34
N ARG A 50 9.37 -14.91 32.72
CA ARG A 50 8.16 -14.77 31.89
C ARG A 50 7.81 -13.30 31.63
N LYS A 51 7.88 -12.44 32.66
CA LYS A 51 7.65 -10.99 32.50
C LYS A 51 8.71 -10.33 31.60
N LYS A 52 9.99 -10.70 31.74
CA LYS A 52 11.07 -10.22 30.85
C LYS A 52 10.85 -10.67 29.40
N ARG A 53 10.51 -11.94 29.19
CA ARG A 53 10.20 -12.50 27.87
C ARG A 53 8.96 -11.87 27.25
N GLN A 54 7.93 -11.60 28.04
CA GLN A 54 6.71 -10.92 27.58
C GLN A 54 7.00 -9.46 27.19
N LYS A 55 7.82 -8.73 27.95
CA LYS A 55 8.28 -7.39 27.57
C LYS A 55 9.11 -7.42 26.28
N GLN A 56 10.04 -8.38 26.14
CA GLN A 56 10.82 -8.56 24.92
C GLN A 56 9.94 -8.88 23.70
N LEU A 57 8.92 -9.73 23.85
CA LEU A 57 7.94 -10.01 22.81
C LEU A 57 7.13 -8.77 22.42
N LEU A 58 6.71 -7.95 23.40
CA LEU A 58 6.03 -6.69 23.14
C LEU A 58 6.91 -5.69 22.39
N TYR A 59 8.18 -5.56 22.77
CA TYR A 59 9.13 -4.71 22.03
C TYR A 59 9.38 -5.22 20.61
N LEU A 60 9.55 -6.53 20.43
CA LEU A 60 9.73 -7.12 19.10
C LEU A 60 8.49 -6.91 18.22
N ALA A 61 7.29 -7.09 18.77
CA ALA A 61 6.04 -6.84 18.06
C ALA A 61 5.87 -5.36 17.68
N GLY A 62 6.19 -4.45 18.60
CA GLY A 62 6.19 -3.01 18.33
C GLY A 62 7.19 -2.60 17.24
N PHE A 63 8.39 -3.18 17.27
CA PHE A 63 9.40 -2.94 16.24
C PHE A 63 8.97 -3.46 14.87
N LEU A 64 8.41 -4.68 14.79
CA LEU A 64 7.88 -5.22 13.54
C LEU A 64 6.76 -4.36 12.94
N LEU A 65 5.86 -3.84 13.79
CA LEU A 65 4.78 -2.97 13.35
C LEU A 65 5.31 -1.62 12.85
N PHE A 66 6.32 -1.06 13.52
CA PHE A 66 7.00 0.15 13.06
C PHE A 66 7.69 -0.07 11.71
N CYS A 67 8.45 -1.16 11.54
CA CYS A 67 9.07 -1.51 10.27
C CYS A 67 8.04 -1.70 9.15
N TYR A 68 6.89 -2.32 9.45
CA TYR A 68 5.81 -2.49 8.48
C TYR A 68 5.21 -1.14 8.04
N GLY A 69 4.97 -0.23 9.00
CA GLY A 69 4.49 1.12 8.69
C GLY A 69 5.51 1.93 7.87
N PHE A 70 6.78 1.82 8.23
CA PHE A 70 7.87 2.48 7.49
C PHE A 70 8.03 1.94 6.07
N TRP A 71 7.92 0.62 5.89
CA TRP A 71 7.91 -0.01 4.56
C TRP A 71 6.78 0.52 3.68
N TRP A 72 5.58 0.67 4.25
CA TRP A 72 4.43 1.25 3.54
C TRP A 72 4.69 2.70 3.11
N LEU A 73 5.42 3.49 3.90
CA LEU A 73 5.76 4.88 3.56
C LEU A 73 6.76 4.99 2.39
N ILE A 74 7.65 4.01 2.24
CA ILE A 74 8.71 4.05 1.20
C ILE A 74 8.27 3.36 -0.09
N LYS A 75 7.18 2.58 -0.09
CA LYS A 75 6.74 1.88 -1.29
C LYS A 75 6.42 2.91 -2.40
N PRO A 76 7.10 2.87 -3.55
CA PRO A 76 6.83 3.80 -4.64
C PRO A 76 5.42 3.56 -5.18
N TYR A 77 4.79 4.64 -5.64
CA TYR A 77 3.48 4.56 -6.28
C TYR A 77 3.65 3.91 -7.66
N GLU A 78 2.98 2.77 -7.86
CA GLU A 78 2.98 2.02 -9.12
C GLU A 78 1.87 2.54 -10.04
N SER A 79 2.20 2.79 -11.31
CA SER A 79 1.27 3.27 -12.33
C SER A 79 0.50 2.16 -13.02
N SER A 80 -0.50 2.58 -13.81
CA SER A 80 -1.28 1.70 -14.66
C SER A 80 -0.41 1.14 -15.80
N MET A 81 -0.80 -0.02 -16.32
CA MET A 81 -0.13 -0.62 -17.49
C MET A 81 -0.17 0.29 -18.73
N LYS A 82 -1.14 1.21 -18.79
CA LYS A 82 -1.23 2.23 -19.85
C LYS A 82 0.02 3.11 -19.86
N TYR A 83 0.43 3.63 -18.70
CA TYR A 83 1.67 4.38 -18.59
C TYR A 83 2.86 3.56 -19.08
N GLY A 84 2.97 2.29 -18.66
CA GLY A 84 4.03 1.40 -19.14
C GLY A 84 4.09 1.28 -20.66
N ILE A 85 2.93 1.12 -21.32
CA ILE A 85 2.81 1.08 -22.78
C ILE A 85 3.21 2.41 -23.43
N CYS A 86 2.81 3.55 -22.85
CA CYS A 86 3.17 4.86 -23.36
C CYS A 86 4.67 5.13 -23.20
N LYS A 87 5.24 4.74 -22.05
CA LYS A 87 6.65 4.84 -21.70
C LYS A 87 7.51 4.06 -22.69
N THR A 88 7.18 2.80 -22.95
CA THR A 88 7.91 1.97 -23.93
C THR A 88 7.79 2.51 -25.34
N PHE A 89 6.64 3.04 -25.73
CA PHE A 89 6.51 3.72 -27.02
C PHE A 89 7.49 4.90 -27.15
N ILE A 90 7.59 5.74 -26.12
CA ILE A 90 8.52 6.89 -26.10
C ILE A 90 9.97 6.40 -26.19
N GLU A 91 10.34 5.40 -25.40
CA GLU A 91 11.70 4.83 -25.38
C GLU A 91 12.12 4.27 -26.75
N LEU A 92 11.20 3.68 -27.51
CA LEU A 92 11.49 3.12 -28.83
C LEU A 92 11.54 4.16 -29.96
N ASN A 93 10.89 5.31 -29.80
CA ASN A 93 10.78 6.33 -30.86
C ASN A 93 11.76 7.50 -30.70
N VAL A 94 12.40 7.66 -29.54
CA VAL A 94 13.36 8.73 -29.26
C VAL A 94 14.78 8.30 -29.67
N PRO A 95 15.58 9.16 -30.34
CA PRO A 95 16.91 8.80 -30.82
C PRO A 95 17.91 8.38 -29.72
N TYR A 96 17.82 9.00 -28.53
CA TYR A 96 18.77 8.79 -27.42
C TYR A 96 18.03 8.38 -26.14
N PRO A 97 17.62 7.10 -26.04
CA PRO A 97 16.76 6.65 -24.95
C PRO A 97 17.40 6.73 -23.56
N TYR A 98 18.73 6.64 -23.46
CA TYR A 98 19.47 6.74 -22.20
C TYR A 98 19.45 8.14 -21.57
N THR A 99 18.94 9.14 -22.29
CA THR A 99 18.82 10.52 -21.79
C THR A 99 17.39 10.89 -21.38
N ILE A 100 16.46 9.94 -21.46
CA ILE A 100 15.06 10.21 -21.19
C ILE A 100 14.83 10.34 -19.69
N HIS A 101 14.25 11.45 -19.28
CA HIS A 101 13.74 11.65 -17.93
C HIS A 101 12.25 11.98 -17.99
N PHE A 102 11.45 11.10 -17.38
CA PHE A 102 10.02 11.31 -17.18
C PHE A 102 9.82 12.21 -15.95
N SER A 103 8.97 13.22 -16.07
CA SER A 103 8.78 14.24 -15.03
C SER A 103 7.39 14.21 -14.40
N GLU A 104 6.36 13.98 -15.21
CA GLU A 104 4.98 14.01 -14.76
C GLU A 104 4.13 13.06 -15.60
N VAL A 105 3.18 12.41 -14.96
CA VAL A 105 2.24 11.48 -15.60
C VAL A 105 0.85 11.82 -15.09
N ILE A 106 -0.06 12.09 -16.01
CA ILE A 106 -1.44 12.47 -15.76
C ILE A 106 -2.35 11.45 -16.43
N ASP A 107 -3.11 10.72 -15.62
CA ASP A 107 -4.17 9.83 -16.10
C ASP A 107 -5.48 10.60 -16.22
N PHE A 108 -6.09 10.58 -17.40
CA PHE A 108 -7.36 11.23 -17.65
C PHE A 108 -8.54 10.26 -17.53
N ALA A 109 -9.73 10.81 -17.25
CA ALA A 109 -10.97 10.04 -17.10
C ALA A 109 -11.42 9.35 -18.40
N ASP A 110 -11.03 9.88 -19.56
CA ASP A 110 -11.24 9.24 -20.87
C ASP A 110 -10.36 7.99 -21.06
N GLY A 111 -9.49 7.71 -20.10
CA GLY A 111 -8.56 6.61 -20.12
C GLY A 111 -7.31 6.87 -20.96
N SER A 112 -7.08 8.12 -21.41
CA SER A 112 -5.81 8.56 -22.00
C SER A 112 -4.78 8.86 -20.91
N VAL A 113 -3.51 8.76 -21.27
CA VAL A 113 -2.39 9.08 -20.37
C VAL A 113 -1.54 10.15 -21.02
N ARG A 114 -1.25 11.23 -20.29
CA ARG A 114 -0.29 12.24 -20.71
C ARG A 114 0.97 12.15 -19.87
N VAL A 115 2.09 12.01 -20.55
CA VAL A 115 3.42 11.89 -19.95
C VAL A 115 4.25 13.07 -20.41
N TRP A 116 4.84 13.79 -19.46
CA TRP A 116 5.88 14.77 -19.74
C TRP A 116 7.22 14.08 -19.64
N PHE A 117 8.00 14.17 -20.71
CA PHE A 117 9.34 13.61 -20.75
C PHE A 117 10.31 14.62 -21.34
N SER A 118 11.56 14.49 -20.93
CA SER A 118 12.66 15.29 -21.45
C SER A 118 13.75 14.40 -22.00
N HIS A 119 14.44 14.87 -23.03
CA HIS A 119 15.56 14.17 -23.64
C HIS A 119 16.53 15.17 -24.27
N TYR A 120 17.76 14.72 -24.55
CA TYR A 120 18.71 15.48 -25.36
C TYR A 120 18.50 15.18 -26.85
N ASP A 121 18.45 16.24 -27.66
CA ASP A 121 18.48 16.13 -29.12
C ASP A 121 19.91 15.79 -29.60
N SER A 122 20.07 15.43 -30.88
CA SER A 122 21.36 15.18 -31.53
C SER A 122 22.33 16.37 -31.44
N PHE A 123 21.80 17.57 -31.21
CA PHE A 123 22.55 18.81 -31.03
C PHE A 123 22.94 19.10 -29.56
N GLY A 124 22.53 18.25 -28.62
CA GLY A 124 22.74 18.45 -27.19
C GLY A 124 21.71 19.39 -26.52
N ASP A 125 20.71 19.84 -27.26
CA ASP A 125 19.62 20.66 -26.70
C ASP A 125 18.69 19.83 -25.83
N TYR A 126 18.36 20.36 -24.64
CA TYR A 126 17.38 19.75 -23.75
C TYR A 126 15.96 20.14 -24.16
N ARG A 127 15.10 19.16 -24.43
CA ARG A 127 13.70 19.40 -24.83
C ARG A 127 12.73 18.69 -23.91
N LEU A 128 11.81 19.46 -23.32
CA LEU A 128 10.66 18.95 -22.58
C LEU A 128 9.46 18.86 -23.52
N LEU A 129 8.91 17.67 -23.70
CA LEU A 129 7.78 17.40 -24.59
C LEU A 129 6.67 16.65 -23.85
N PRO A 130 5.40 17.08 -24.02
CA PRO A 130 4.27 16.28 -23.57
C PRO A 130 3.95 15.21 -24.62
N VAL A 131 3.61 14.00 -24.18
CA VAL A 131 3.08 12.92 -25.02
C VAL A 131 1.74 12.52 -24.48
N GLN A 132 0.72 12.45 -25.33
CA GLN A 132 -0.59 11.95 -24.95
C GLN A 132 -0.90 10.68 -25.73
N CYS A 133 -1.07 9.59 -24.98
CA CYS A 133 -1.41 8.27 -25.48
C CYS A 133 -2.91 8.02 -25.26
N TYR A 134 -3.63 7.78 -26.35
CA TYR A 134 -5.05 7.42 -26.33
C TYR A 134 -5.18 5.91 -26.56
N TYR A 135 -6.05 5.29 -25.78
CA TYR A 135 -6.26 3.84 -25.82
C TYR A 135 -7.64 3.51 -26.35
N ALA A 136 -7.73 2.44 -27.12
CA ALA A 136 -8.97 1.86 -27.58
C ALA A 136 -8.96 0.35 -27.31
N PRO A 137 -10.15 -0.29 -27.23
CA PRO A 137 -10.21 -1.74 -27.18
C PRO A 137 -9.60 -2.34 -28.45
N HIS A 138 -8.67 -3.27 -28.28
CA HIS A 138 -8.02 -3.97 -29.39
C HIS A 138 -8.55 -5.41 -29.48
N GLU A 139 -8.96 -5.85 -30.68
CA GLU A 139 -9.65 -7.13 -30.89
C GLU A 139 -8.86 -8.33 -30.34
N LYS A 140 -7.54 -8.32 -30.47
CA LYS A 140 -6.66 -9.42 -30.05
C LYS A 140 -6.14 -9.34 -28.62
N TYR A 141 -6.06 -8.14 -28.04
CA TYR A 141 -5.30 -7.89 -26.80
C TYR A 141 -6.12 -7.22 -25.71
N GLY A 142 -7.37 -6.83 -26.00
CA GLY A 142 -8.25 -6.10 -25.08
C GLY A 142 -7.91 -4.61 -24.96
N LEU A 143 -6.63 -4.25 -24.95
CA LEU A 143 -6.14 -2.86 -24.86
C LEU A 143 -5.10 -2.61 -25.96
N GLY A 144 -5.26 -1.55 -26.73
CA GLY A 144 -4.27 -1.09 -27.71
C GLY A 144 -4.19 0.44 -27.79
N LEU A 145 -3.11 0.94 -28.36
CA LEU A 145 -2.97 2.37 -28.65
C LEU A 145 -3.78 2.70 -29.91
N SER A 146 -4.61 3.74 -29.82
CA SER A 146 -5.39 4.25 -30.95
C SER A 146 -4.72 5.45 -31.59
N ARG A 147 -4.23 6.39 -30.76
CA ARG A 147 -3.69 7.67 -31.20
C ARG A 147 -2.59 8.10 -30.25
N ILE A 148 -1.53 8.69 -30.79
CA ILE A 148 -0.45 9.26 -29.99
C ILE A 148 -0.14 10.66 -30.50
N VAL A 149 -0.13 11.61 -29.58
CA VAL A 149 0.19 13.01 -29.87
C VAL A 149 1.47 13.36 -29.11
N VAL A 150 2.54 13.66 -29.84
CA VAL A 150 3.83 14.12 -29.29
C VAL A 150 3.92 15.63 -29.49
N GLY A 151 3.87 16.39 -28.39
CA GLY A 151 3.79 17.84 -28.41
C GLY A 151 2.52 18.32 -29.08
N ARG A 152 2.66 18.82 -30.30
CA ARG A 152 1.55 19.29 -31.15
C ARG A 152 1.37 18.45 -32.42
N ARG A 153 2.15 17.36 -32.57
CA ARG A 153 2.13 16.51 -33.75
C ARG A 153 1.53 15.17 -33.42
N GLU A 154 0.61 14.74 -34.26
CA GLU A 154 0.10 13.37 -34.21
C GLU A 154 1.07 12.45 -34.94
N ILE A 155 1.34 11.29 -34.34
CA ILE A 155 2.17 10.25 -34.96
C ILE A 155 1.33 9.52 -35.99
N ASP A 156 1.99 9.11 -37.08
CA ASP A 156 1.38 8.33 -38.14
C ASP A 156 0.70 7.07 -37.57
N PRO A 157 -0.59 6.82 -37.88
CA PRO A 157 -1.31 5.64 -37.42
C PRO A 157 -0.62 4.31 -37.78
N ASP A 158 0.14 4.27 -38.88
CA ASP A 158 0.86 3.05 -39.29
C ASP A 158 1.94 2.65 -38.29
N ILE A 159 2.64 3.65 -37.72
CA ILE A 159 3.65 3.44 -36.68
C ILE A 159 2.97 2.93 -35.40
N VAL A 160 1.82 3.51 -35.05
CA VAL A 160 1.04 3.08 -33.87
C VAL A 160 0.55 1.64 -34.03
N GLN A 161 0.08 1.27 -35.23
CA GLN A 161 -0.36 -0.08 -35.52
C GLN A 161 0.81 -1.08 -35.47
N HIS A 162 1.97 -0.71 -36.02
CA HIS A 162 3.16 -1.54 -35.93
C HIS A 162 3.60 -1.77 -34.48
N PHE A 163 3.56 -0.72 -33.66
CA PHE A 163 3.83 -0.84 -32.24
C PHE A 163 2.80 -1.72 -31.52
N ASN A 164 1.53 -1.70 -31.90
CA ASN A 164 0.50 -2.54 -31.29
C ASN A 164 0.80 -4.06 -31.44
N HIS A 165 1.56 -4.47 -32.46
CA HIS A 165 2.02 -5.86 -32.59
C HIS A 165 3.01 -6.28 -31.50
N SER A 166 3.70 -5.33 -30.88
CA SER A 166 4.66 -5.56 -29.79
C SER A 166 4.01 -5.63 -28.40
N LEU A 167 2.74 -5.21 -28.27
CA LEU A 167 2.02 -5.22 -26.99
C LEU A 167 2.02 -6.57 -26.26
N PRO A 168 1.90 -7.74 -26.93
CA PRO A 168 1.97 -9.02 -26.23
C PRO A 168 3.28 -9.24 -25.48
N ALA A 169 4.40 -8.77 -26.03
CA ALA A 169 5.70 -8.86 -25.38
C ALA A 169 5.76 -7.95 -24.15
N ILE A 170 5.20 -6.74 -24.26
CA ILE A 170 5.09 -5.77 -23.15
C ILE A 170 4.21 -6.34 -22.03
N PHE A 171 3.10 -7.04 -22.36
CA PHE A 171 2.25 -7.68 -21.36
C PHE A 171 2.91 -8.88 -20.68
N ALA A 172 3.72 -9.65 -21.41
CA ALA A 172 4.47 -10.78 -20.86
C ALA A 172 5.62 -10.32 -19.96
N TYR A 173 6.27 -9.21 -20.31
CA TYR A 173 7.40 -8.62 -19.60
C TYR A 173 7.09 -7.14 -19.30
N PRO A 174 6.36 -6.85 -18.22
CA PRO A 174 5.89 -5.50 -17.93
C PRO A 174 7.07 -4.55 -17.70
N PRO A 175 7.03 -3.34 -18.29
CA PRO A 175 8.05 -2.32 -18.06
C PRO A 175 7.93 -1.78 -16.63
N ASP A 176 8.95 -1.05 -16.20
CA ASP A 176 8.92 -0.36 -14.91
C ASP A 176 7.79 0.69 -14.88
N LEU A 177 6.81 0.45 -13.99
CA LEU A 177 5.61 1.27 -13.79
C LEU A 177 5.77 2.31 -12.69
N THR A 178 6.95 2.48 -12.10
CA THR A 178 7.15 3.49 -11.06
C THR A 178 6.90 4.89 -11.61
N TYR A 179 6.08 5.69 -10.90
CA TYR A 179 5.89 7.08 -11.27
C TYR A 179 7.18 7.87 -11.05
N PRO A 180 7.49 8.81 -11.96
CA PRO A 180 8.55 9.76 -11.69
C PRO A 180 8.21 10.60 -10.46
N THR A 181 9.24 11.01 -9.73
CA THR A 181 9.07 12.00 -8.65
C THR A 181 8.52 13.27 -9.27
N PRO A 182 7.39 13.81 -8.77
CA PRO A 182 6.79 15.01 -9.34
C PRO A 182 7.78 16.17 -9.26
N LEU A 183 7.78 16.99 -10.30
CA LEU A 183 8.51 18.25 -10.26
C LEU A 183 7.90 19.15 -9.16
N PRO A 184 8.73 19.88 -8.39
CA PRO A 184 8.23 20.87 -7.46
C PRO A 184 7.45 21.95 -8.22
N ASN A 185 6.28 22.32 -7.71
CA ASN A 185 5.40 23.30 -8.34
C ASN A 185 5.92 24.73 -8.20
N ASP A 186 6.73 24.99 -7.15
CA ASP A 186 7.33 26.28 -6.88
C ASP A 186 8.86 26.20 -7.01
N PRO A 187 9.51 27.19 -7.66
CA PRO A 187 10.97 27.26 -7.70
C PRO A 187 11.60 27.43 -6.32
N ASN A 188 10.83 27.89 -5.32
CA ASN A 188 11.26 27.99 -3.93
C ASN A 188 11.37 26.62 -3.24
N ASP A 189 10.64 25.60 -3.69
CA ASP A 189 10.77 24.22 -3.16
C ASP A 189 12.10 23.57 -3.55
N LEU A 190 12.78 24.09 -4.58
CA LEU A 190 14.13 23.66 -4.98
C LEU A 190 15.24 24.30 -4.15
N GLN A 191 14.96 25.44 -3.49
CA GLN A 191 15.93 26.17 -2.70
C GLN A 191 15.79 25.76 -1.23
N PHE A 192 16.76 25.00 -0.72
CA PHE A 192 16.88 24.79 0.72
C PHE A 192 17.26 26.11 1.38
N ASP A 193 16.26 26.85 1.87
CA ASP A 193 16.47 28.07 2.63
C ASP A 193 16.97 27.73 4.04
N PHE A 194 18.29 27.53 4.15
CA PHE A 194 18.96 27.26 5.42
C PHE A 194 18.84 28.43 6.41
N ASP A 195 18.50 29.63 5.94
CA ASP A 195 18.34 30.81 6.80
C ASP A 195 17.04 30.75 7.62
N LYS A 196 16.01 30.04 7.15
CA LYS A 196 14.78 29.77 7.93
C LYS A 196 15.05 29.01 9.24
N TYR A 197 16.10 28.19 9.27
CA TYR A 197 16.46 27.37 10.44
C TYR A 197 17.65 27.95 11.22
N ARG A 198 18.31 28.98 10.68
CA ARG A 198 19.39 29.68 11.37
C ARG A 198 18.78 30.70 12.32
N LYS A 199 18.86 30.45 13.62
CA LYS A 199 18.63 31.52 14.61
C LYS A 199 19.67 32.61 14.34
N GLN A 200 19.22 33.79 13.93
CA GLN A 200 20.08 34.97 13.87
C GLN A 200 20.64 35.20 15.27
N ILE A 201 21.97 35.10 15.38
CA ILE A 201 22.67 35.45 16.60
C ILE A 201 22.73 36.99 16.58
N LEU A 202 21.82 37.61 17.34
CA LEU A 202 21.89 39.02 17.73
C LEU A 202 22.79 39.14 18.96
#